data_AF-A0A0G1L2V1-F1
#
_entry.id   AF-A0A0G1L2V1-F1
#
_cell.length_a   1.000
_cell.length_b   1.000
_cell.length_c   1.000
_cell.angle_alpha   90.00
_cell.angle_beta   90.00
_cell.angle_gamma   90.00
#
_symmetry.space_group_name_H-M   'P 1'
#
loop_
_entity.id
_entity.type
_entity.pdbx_description
1 polymer ?
#
loop_
_entity_poly.entity_id
_entity_poly.type
_entity_poly.pdbx_seq_one_letter_code
_entity_poly.pdbx_strand_id
1 'polypeptide(L)'
;MKKIFGLSSFTDNDICKNIAKEPKNGNGKGLTAHHQKWYNIYMNNRAIYIKSIAGLLAVLAIFSAMPANAATFSYDPFGKYSNGDMNGFVCDIIGSIGLGCFFSSSTQAQSTADAEPNATYTGVISRKYTNTKISLVRVPGSNQVYEIIKGQKHLIPTAEIFFDYGFTSEMIQNIDAYQLAKYPRAALVRAYNDKDKIYYLTEGGMLRFMPNKKVYESYGGREEDIIELSQKEFNYYPKVKYVYLAQPINRDVFLIDGNTKKYLTPMAVMRLDITTDQVTPVNQYEFDFYKTGSPIIY
;
A
#
# COMPACT_ATOMS: atom_id res chain seq x y z
N MET A 1 59.56 4.70 -13.95
CA MET A 1 59.00 4.81 -15.32
C MET A 1 57.52 4.42 -15.23
N LYS A 2 56.59 5.40 -15.24
CA LYS A 2 55.64 5.75 -16.33
C LYS A 2 54.70 4.60 -16.75
N LYS A 3 53.41 4.70 -16.34
CA LYS A 3 52.17 4.88 -17.17
C LYS A 3 51.62 3.56 -17.76
N ILE A 4 50.31 3.24 -17.89
CA ILE A 4 49.01 3.94 -17.80
C ILE A 4 47.88 2.89 -17.68
N PHE A 5 46.72 3.32 -17.16
CA PHE A 5 45.38 2.71 -17.13
C PHE A 5 44.91 1.96 -18.40
N GLY A 6 44.02 0.97 -18.20
CA GLY A 6 43.17 0.37 -19.24
C GLY A 6 41.85 -0.16 -18.68
N LEU A 7 40.98 0.75 -18.23
CA LEU A 7 39.54 0.46 -18.08
C LEU A 7 38.93 0.42 -19.49
N SER A 8 38.62 -0.78 -20.00
CA SER A 8 37.80 -0.90 -21.20
C SER A 8 36.33 -0.73 -20.81
N SER A 9 35.73 0.34 -21.30
CA SER A 9 34.30 0.63 -21.25
C SER A 9 33.49 -0.51 -21.88
N PHE A 10 32.65 -1.17 -21.08
CA PHE A 10 31.54 -1.96 -21.59
C PHE A 10 30.47 -0.99 -22.07
N THR A 11 30.32 -0.83 -23.39
CA THR A 11 29.24 -0.03 -23.97
C THR A 11 27.96 -0.87 -24.07
N ASP A 12 26.81 -0.24 -23.82
CA ASP A 12 25.45 -0.83 -23.80
C ASP A 12 25.01 -1.59 -25.07
N ASN A 13 25.83 -1.62 -26.12
CA ASN A 13 25.54 -2.33 -27.37
C ASN A 13 25.84 -3.84 -27.35
N ASP A 14 26.61 -4.34 -26.38
CA ASP A 14 26.95 -5.78 -26.31
C ASP A 14 25.86 -6.62 -25.63
N ILE A 15 24.98 -6.00 -24.84
CA ILE A 15 23.83 -6.69 -24.21
C ILE A 15 22.72 -6.94 -25.25
N CYS A 16 22.57 -6.07 -26.26
CA CYS A 16 21.48 -6.17 -27.24
C CYS A 16 21.71 -7.20 -28.35
N LYS A 17 22.97 -7.61 -28.63
CA LYS A 17 23.24 -8.61 -29.68
C LYS A 17 23.02 -10.06 -29.23
N ASN A 18 23.03 -10.34 -27.92
CA ASN A 18 22.84 -11.70 -27.40
C ASN A 18 21.41 -12.02 -26.95
N ILE A 19 20.46 -11.07 -27.05
CA ILE A 19 19.05 -11.26 -26.68
C ILE A 19 18.18 -11.76 -27.86
N ALA A 20 18.69 -11.74 -29.09
CA ALA A 20 17.94 -12.12 -30.29
C ALA A 20 18.24 -13.55 -30.80
N LYS A 21 18.32 -14.55 -29.91
CA LYS A 21 18.16 -15.95 -30.33
C LYS A 21 16.92 -16.54 -29.67
N GLU A 22 15.83 -16.50 -30.42
CA GLU A 22 14.58 -17.17 -30.08
C GLU A 22 14.83 -18.67 -29.83
N PRO A 23 14.32 -19.26 -28.74
CA PRO A 23 14.23 -20.70 -28.64
C PRO A 23 13.15 -21.20 -29.61
N LYS A 24 13.56 -21.68 -30.78
CA LYS A 24 12.68 -22.44 -31.66
C LYS A 24 12.28 -23.72 -30.94
N ASN A 25 10.98 -23.99 -30.82
CA ASN A 25 10.54 -25.35 -30.50
C ASN A 25 11.04 -26.28 -31.62
N GLY A 26 11.30 -27.54 -31.30
CA GLY A 26 11.87 -28.54 -32.22
C GLY A 26 11.03 -28.84 -33.47
N ASN A 27 9.93 -28.12 -33.73
CA ASN A 27 9.04 -28.32 -34.87
C ASN A 27 8.72 -27.03 -35.65
N GLY A 28 9.52 -25.96 -35.55
CA GLY A 28 9.50 -24.84 -36.50
C GLY A 28 8.18 -24.06 -36.62
N LYS A 29 7.23 -24.22 -35.69
CA LYS A 29 5.98 -23.44 -35.65
C LYS A 29 6.14 -22.29 -34.67
N GLY A 30 5.94 -21.05 -35.16
CA GLY A 30 6.01 -19.82 -34.37
C GLY A 30 5.07 -19.85 -33.15
N LEU A 31 5.47 -19.14 -32.09
CA LEU A 31 4.66 -18.99 -30.88
C LEU A 31 3.27 -18.45 -31.24
N THR A 32 2.23 -19.13 -30.77
CA THR A 32 0.85 -18.69 -30.97
C THR A 32 0.61 -17.35 -30.26
N ALA A 33 -0.25 -16.49 -30.81
CA ALA A 33 -0.53 -15.12 -30.33
C ALA A 33 -0.83 -15.01 -28.82
N HIS A 34 -1.29 -16.11 -28.18
CA HIS A 34 -1.52 -16.19 -26.75
C HIS A 34 -0.23 -16.24 -25.91
N HIS A 35 0.83 -16.88 -26.39
CA HIS A 35 2.14 -16.90 -25.74
C HIS A 35 2.83 -15.53 -25.79
N GLN A 36 2.62 -14.78 -26.88
CA GLN A 36 3.18 -13.44 -27.04
C GLN A 36 2.50 -12.43 -26.11
N LYS A 37 1.21 -12.64 -25.81
CA LYS A 37 0.47 -11.87 -24.80
C LYS A 37 1.03 -12.07 -23.40
N TRP A 38 1.34 -13.32 -23.01
CA TRP A 38 1.96 -13.61 -21.71
C TRP A 38 3.40 -13.12 -21.62
N TYR A 39 4.21 -13.26 -22.67
CA TYR A 39 5.56 -12.69 -22.71
C TYR A 39 5.54 -11.17 -22.59
N ASN A 40 4.62 -10.48 -23.28
CA ASN A 40 4.47 -9.02 -23.18
C ASN A 40 3.92 -8.56 -21.83
N ILE A 41 3.07 -9.33 -21.15
CA ILE A 41 2.60 -9.03 -19.78
C ILE A 41 3.72 -9.30 -18.75
N TYR A 42 4.52 -10.34 -18.96
CA TYR A 42 5.70 -10.67 -18.17
C TYR A 42 6.81 -9.61 -18.32
N MET A 43 6.96 -9.01 -19.51
CA MET A 43 7.97 -7.99 -19.80
C MET A 43 7.50 -6.54 -19.53
N ASN A 44 6.24 -6.16 -19.79
CA ASN A 44 5.75 -4.79 -19.54
C ASN A 44 5.71 -4.44 -18.04
N ASN A 45 5.56 -5.41 -17.15
CA ASN A 45 5.65 -5.20 -15.70
C ASN A 45 7.08 -4.94 -15.20
N ARG A 46 8.13 -5.14 -16.02
CA ARG A 46 9.49 -4.65 -15.71
C ARG A 46 9.60 -3.13 -15.79
N ALA A 47 8.83 -2.47 -16.66
CA ALA A 47 8.93 -1.02 -16.89
C ALA A 47 8.22 -0.17 -15.83
N ILE A 48 7.19 -0.71 -15.18
CA ILE A 48 6.37 0.03 -14.20
C ILE A 48 7.13 0.24 -12.88
N TYR A 49 8.05 -0.66 -12.51
CA TYR A 49 8.86 -0.53 -11.28
C TYR A 49 10.15 0.30 -11.45
N ILE A 50 10.67 0.45 -12.67
CA ILE A 50 11.85 1.30 -12.93
C ILE A 50 11.47 2.80 -12.90
N LYS A 51 10.22 3.14 -13.25
CA LYS A 51 9.74 4.54 -13.20
C LYS A 51 9.56 5.07 -11.77
N SER A 52 9.32 4.23 -10.76
CA SER A 52 9.18 4.72 -9.37
C SER A 52 10.52 4.94 -8.65
N ILE A 53 11.59 4.25 -9.07
CA ILE A 53 12.94 4.44 -8.49
C ILE A 53 13.67 5.61 -9.17
N ALA A 54 13.45 5.86 -10.47
CA ALA A 54 14.01 7.02 -11.16
C ALA A 54 13.41 8.36 -10.69
N GLY A 55 12.14 8.36 -10.25
CA GLY A 55 11.47 9.55 -9.69
C GLY A 55 11.99 9.99 -8.32
N LEU A 56 12.60 9.09 -7.55
CA LEU A 56 13.11 9.36 -6.21
C LEU A 56 14.58 9.86 -6.20
N LEU A 57 15.32 9.63 -7.28
CA LEU A 57 16.69 10.14 -7.46
C LEU A 57 16.76 11.52 -8.14
N ALA A 58 15.69 11.99 -8.78
CA ALA A 58 15.65 13.31 -9.44
C ALA A 58 15.34 14.49 -8.49
N VAL A 59 14.89 14.24 -7.26
CA VAL A 59 14.55 15.29 -6.28
C VAL A 59 15.75 15.70 -5.40
N LEU A 60 16.87 14.99 -5.47
CA LEU A 60 18.07 15.26 -4.66
C LEU A 60 19.17 16.09 -5.35
N ALA A 61 18.92 16.61 -6.57
CA ALA A 61 19.95 17.29 -7.37
C ALA A 61 19.61 18.72 -7.82
N ILE A 62 18.80 19.47 -7.04
CA ILE A 62 18.60 20.92 -7.27
C ILE A 62 18.78 21.70 -5.96
N PHE A 63 20.00 21.68 -5.42
CA PHE A 63 20.47 22.69 -4.46
C PHE A 63 22.00 22.78 -4.52
N SER A 64 22.53 23.32 -5.63
CA SER A 64 23.89 23.89 -5.65
C SER A 64 24.17 24.59 -6.99
N ALA A 65 23.71 25.84 -7.15
CA ALA A 65 24.41 26.85 -7.96
C ALA A 65 23.74 28.25 -7.90
N MET A 66 24.32 29.14 -7.06
CA MET A 66 24.56 30.59 -7.26
C MET A 66 23.38 31.60 -7.42
N PRO A 67 23.60 32.93 -7.30
CA PRO A 67 24.47 33.70 -6.39
C PRO A 67 23.66 34.74 -5.56
N ALA A 68 24.30 35.29 -4.52
CA ALA A 68 23.78 36.39 -3.72
C ALA A 68 23.77 37.71 -4.52
N ASN A 69 22.62 38.36 -4.62
CA ASN A 69 22.52 39.79 -4.94
C ASN A 69 21.50 40.43 -3.99
N ALA A 70 21.97 41.43 -3.26
CA ALA A 70 21.20 42.18 -2.29
C ALA A 70 20.25 43.17 -2.98
N ALA A 71 18.96 43.04 -2.70
CA ALA A 71 18.03 44.15 -2.70
C ALA A 71 17.36 44.16 -1.32
N THR A 72 17.67 45.17 -0.52
CA THR A 72 17.02 45.41 0.76
C THR A 72 15.58 45.86 0.51
N PHE A 73 14.64 44.93 0.67
CA PHE A 73 13.25 45.27 0.95
C PHE A 73 12.97 44.89 2.40
N SER A 74 12.67 45.89 3.21
CA SER A 74 12.14 45.70 4.56
C SER A 74 10.74 45.13 4.43
N TYR A 75 10.59 43.83 4.70
CA TYR A 75 9.30 43.14 4.79
C TYR A 75 9.08 42.74 6.24
N ASP A 76 8.08 43.34 6.89
CA ASP A 76 7.57 42.93 8.20
C ASP A 76 6.65 41.71 8.02
N PRO A 77 7.02 40.52 8.52
CA PRO A 77 6.23 39.31 8.28
C PRO A 77 5.15 39.05 9.35
N PHE A 78 4.90 39.95 10.31
CA PHE A 78 3.98 39.64 11.43
C PHE A 78 2.87 40.68 11.69
N GLY A 79 2.68 41.67 10.82
CA GLY A 79 1.76 42.76 11.11
C GLY A 79 0.28 42.63 10.69
N LYS A 80 -0.11 41.70 9.78
CA LYS A 80 -1.42 41.82 9.10
C LYS A 80 -2.35 40.61 9.01
N TYR A 81 -1.97 39.42 9.45
CA TYR A 81 -2.87 38.26 9.42
C TYR A 81 -2.94 37.60 10.79
N SER A 82 -3.72 38.22 11.69
CA SER A 82 -4.23 37.53 12.87
C SER A 82 -5.46 36.73 12.45
N ASN A 83 -5.42 35.40 12.63
CA ASN A 83 -6.46 34.38 12.36
C ASN A 83 -6.29 33.41 11.17
N GLY A 84 -5.08 33.20 10.64
CA GLY A 84 -4.77 31.98 9.87
C GLY A 84 -5.56 31.76 8.56
N ASP A 85 -6.09 32.83 7.95
CA ASP A 85 -6.80 32.74 6.68
C ASP A 85 -5.82 32.56 5.51
N MET A 86 -5.59 31.30 5.13
CA MET A 86 -4.72 30.92 4.04
C MET A 86 -5.26 31.35 2.66
N ASN A 87 -6.57 31.66 2.54
CA ASN A 87 -7.14 32.16 1.30
C ASN A 87 -6.70 33.60 0.99
N GLY A 88 -6.45 34.41 2.03
CA GLY A 88 -5.87 35.75 1.87
C GLY A 88 -4.45 35.72 1.31
N PHE A 89 -3.62 34.79 1.80
CA PHE A 89 -2.25 34.59 1.30
C PHE A 89 -2.21 34.13 -0.16
N VAL A 90 -3.10 33.20 -0.53
CA VAL A 90 -3.20 32.71 -1.91
C VAL A 90 -3.68 33.82 -2.85
N CYS A 91 -4.61 34.67 -2.43
CA CYS A 91 -5.08 35.81 -3.23
C CYS A 91 -4.01 36.89 -3.42
N ASP A 92 -3.19 37.20 -2.42
CA ASP A 92 -2.10 38.18 -2.56
C ASP A 92 -0.99 37.66 -3.48
N ILE A 93 -0.67 36.36 -3.41
CA ILE A 93 0.30 35.75 -4.31
C ILE A 93 -0.25 35.66 -5.75
N ILE A 94 -1.50 35.28 -5.94
CA ILE A 94 -2.11 35.18 -7.28
C ILE A 94 -2.36 36.56 -7.90
N GLY A 95 -2.65 37.59 -7.08
CA GLY A 95 -2.72 38.98 -7.52
C GLY A 95 -1.36 39.52 -8.01
N SER A 96 -0.26 39.09 -7.38
CA SER A 96 1.11 39.52 -7.75
C SER A 96 1.60 38.97 -9.11
N ILE A 97 0.96 37.92 -9.64
CA ILE A 97 1.25 37.32 -10.95
C ILE A 97 0.26 37.75 -12.05
N GLY A 98 -0.60 38.74 -11.79
CA GLY A 98 -1.46 39.36 -12.81
C GLY A 98 -2.65 38.51 -13.27
N LEU A 99 -2.98 37.44 -12.56
CA LEU A 99 -4.18 36.64 -12.80
C LEU A 99 -5.28 37.12 -11.86
N GLY A 100 -6.13 38.04 -12.33
CA GLY A 100 -7.18 38.66 -11.52
C GLY A 100 -8.18 37.66 -10.93
N CYS A 101 -8.49 37.82 -9.65
CA CYS A 101 -9.57 37.10 -8.98
C CYS A 101 -10.91 37.76 -9.32
N PHE A 102 -11.69 37.17 -10.24
CA PHE A 102 -13.08 37.58 -10.48
C PHE A 102 -13.97 37.03 -9.36
N PHE A 103 -14.51 37.91 -8.51
CA PHE A 103 -15.63 37.59 -7.64
C PHE A 103 -16.86 38.41 -8.04
N SER A 104 -17.87 37.72 -8.57
CA SER A 104 -19.25 38.21 -8.61
C SER A 104 -19.82 38.15 -7.19
N SER A 105 -20.26 39.29 -6.69
CA SER A 105 -21.02 39.42 -5.45
C SER A 105 -22.41 38.78 -5.60
N SER A 106 -22.72 37.77 -4.79
CA SER A 106 -24.11 37.45 -4.45
C SER A 106 -24.27 37.41 -2.92
N THR A 107 -25.01 38.42 -2.47
CA THR A 107 -25.87 38.57 -1.29
C THR A 107 -25.91 37.42 -0.27
N GLN A 108 -25.74 37.82 0.98
CA GLN A 108 -25.89 37.06 2.22
C GLN A 108 -27.18 36.20 2.26
N ALA A 109 -27.01 34.91 2.51
CA ALA A 109 -27.94 34.13 3.32
C ALA A 109 -27.17 33.72 4.59
N GLN A 110 -27.58 34.32 5.69
CA GLN A 110 -27.06 34.15 7.03
C GLN A 110 -27.48 32.77 7.55
N SER A 111 -26.60 31.77 7.45
CA SER A 111 -26.66 30.58 8.30
C SER A 111 -25.61 30.74 9.39
N THR A 112 -26.06 31.11 10.58
CA THR A 112 -25.31 30.92 11.82
C THR A 112 -25.08 29.43 12.00
N ALA A 113 -23.94 28.96 11.54
CA ALA A 113 -23.34 27.70 11.92
C ALA A 113 -21.85 27.95 12.11
N ASP A 114 -21.54 28.72 13.16
CA ASP A 114 -20.28 28.57 13.88
C ASP A 114 -20.29 27.18 14.53
N ALA A 115 -20.14 26.16 13.70
CA ALA A 115 -19.66 24.87 14.14
C ALA A 115 -18.15 24.92 13.91
N GLU A 116 -17.41 25.27 14.95
CA GLU A 116 -16.03 24.83 15.08
C GLU A 116 -15.95 23.35 14.66
N PRO A 117 -15.11 22.94 13.71
CA PRO A 117 -14.78 21.54 13.52
C PRO A 117 -13.71 21.17 14.55
N ASN A 118 -13.97 21.47 15.82
CA ASN A 118 -13.11 21.14 16.95
C ASN A 118 -13.92 20.56 18.10
N ALA A 119 -15.06 19.94 17.80
CA ALA A 119 -15.64 18.94 18.69
C ALA A 119 -14.69 17.74 18.76
N THR A 120 -13.66 17.86 19.59
CA THR A 120 -12.81 16.74 20.02
C THR A 120 -13.67 15.88 20.94
N TYR A 121 -14.56 15.10 20.35
CA TYR A 121 -15.20 14.02 21.09
C TYR A 121 -14.16 12.93 21.26
N THR A 122 -13.69 12.75 22.48
CA THR A 122 -12.83 11.65 22.94
C THR A 122 -13.61 10.32 22.98
N GLY A 123 -14.45 10.08 21.97
CA GLY A 123 -15.43 9.00 21.85
C GLY A 123 -14.79 7.65 21.69
N VAL A 124 -14.14 7.22 22.75
CA VAL A 124 -13.69 5.86 22.93
C VAL A 124 -14.93 5.03 23.19
N ILE A 125 -15.33 4.25 22.20
CA ILE A 125 -16.36 3.23 22.35
C ILE A 125 -15.71 1.88 22.60
N SER A 126 -16.49 0.92 23.10
CA SER A 126 -16.04 -0.45 23.29
C SER A 126 -16.63 -1.36 22.24
N ARG A 127 -15.80 -2.20 21.64
CA ARG A 127 -16.29 -3.28 20.77
C ARG A 127 -17.05 -4.33 21.59
N LYS A 128 -18.21 -4.78 21.10
CA LYS A 128 -19.09 -5.74 21.79
C LYS A 128 -18.39 -6.99 22.34
N TYR A 129 -17.56 -7.65 21.54
CA TYR A 129 -17.00 -8.96 21.91
C TYR A 129 -15.68 -8.90 22.70
N THR A 130 -14.91 -7.84 22.51
CA THR A 130 -13.55 -7.72 23.10
C THR A 130 -13.47 -6.65 24.18
N ASN A 131 -14.50 -5.82 24.33
CA ASN A 131 -14.52 -4.61 25.15
C ASN A 131 -13.31 -3.68 24.87
N THR A 132 -12.74 -3.77 23.66
CA THR A 132 -11.59 -2.97 23.28
C THR A 132 -12.01 -1.55 22.98
N LYS A 133 -11.30 -0.61 23.59
CA LYS A 133 -11.42 0.83 23.37
C LYS A 133 -11.00 1.20 21.95
N ILE A 134 -11.92 1.76 21.17
CA ILE A 134 -11.73 2.14 19.77
C ILE A 134 -12.40 3.48 19.45
N SER A 135 -12.04 4.06 18.31
CA SER A 135 -12.74 5.20 17.72
C SER A 135 -13.16 4.87 16.29
N LEU A 136 -14.42 5.10 15.94
CA LEU A 136 -14.91 4.91 14.57
C LEU A 136 -14.80 6.20 13.79
N VAL A 137 -14.19 6.13 12.62
CA VAL A 137 -13.92 7.30 11.79
C VAL A 137 -14.24 7.04 10.33
N ARG A 138 -14.59 8.09 9.60
CA ARG A 138 -14.72 8.09 8.14
C ARG A 138 -14.23 9.41 7.56
N VAL A 139 -13.81 9.39 6.30
CA VAL A 139 -13.55 10.62 5.54
C VAL A 139 -14.87 11.08 4.90
N PRO A 140 -15.26 12.36 5.01
CA PRO A 140 -16.45 12.88 4.32
C PRO A 140 -16.46 12.52 2.82
N GLY A 141 -17.59 12.02 2.32
CA GLY A 141 -17.73 11.57 0.94
C GLY A 141 -17.23 10.14 0.66
N SER A 142 -16.56 9.48 1.61
CA SER A 142 -16.20 8.07 1.53
C SER A 142 -17.24 7.18 2.23
N ASN A 143 -17.48 6.00 1.66
CA ASN A 143 -18.31 4.95 2.28
C ASN A 143 -17.49 4.03 3.19
N GLN A 144 -16.17 4.23 3.29
CA GLN A 144 -15.28 3.40 4.10
C GLN A 144 -15.28 3.88 5.55
N VAL A 145 -15.58 2.96 6.46
CA VAL A 145 -15.53 3.18 7.90
C VAL A 145 -14.32 2.46 8.46
N TYR A 146 -13.50 3.19 9.19
CA TYR A 146 -12.33 2.66 9.87
C TYR A 146 -12.56 2.67 11.37
N GLU A 147 -12.06 1.65 12.05
CA GLU A 147 -11.81 1.73 13.48
C GLU A 147 -10.34 2.10 13.72
N ILE A 148 -10.11 2.99 14.67
CA ILE A 148 -8.80 3.29 15.22
C ILE A 148 -8.63 2.48 16.50
N ILE A 149 -7.73 1.51 16.47
CA ILE A 149 -7.51 0.54 17.53
C ILE A 149 -6.00 0.34 17.71
N LYS A 150 -5.50 0.46 18.94
CA LYS A 150 -4.06 0.33 19.25
C LYS A 150 -3.16 1.20 18.35
N GLY A 151 -3.61 2.40 18.02
CA GLY A 151 -2.87 3.33 17.15
C GLY A 151 -2.82 2.93 15.67
N GLN A 152 -3.58 1.91 15.25
CA GLN A 152 -3.69 1.45 13.87
C GLN A 152 -5.10 1.72 13.35
N LYS A 153 -5.23 1.87 12.02
CA LYS A 153 -6.52 1.89 11.34
C LYS A 153 -6.85 0.52 10.76
N HIS A 154 -8.05 0.04 11.04
CA HIS A 154 -8.60 -1.19 10.47
C HIS A 154 -9.87 -0.87 9.70
N LEU A 155 -9.99 -1.36 8.48
CA LEU A 155 -11.16 -1.12 7.63
C LEU A 155 -12.26 -2.11 8.02
N ILE A 156 -13.46 -1.61 8.27
CA ILE A 156 -14.64 -2.47 8.44
C ILE A 156 -15.20 -2.77 7.04
N PRO A 157 -15.14 -4.03 6.56
CA PRO A 157 -15.31 -4.30 5.14
C PRO A 157 -16.77 -4.25 4.67
N THR A 158 -17.74 -4.48 5.56
CA THR A 158 -19.17 -4.47 5.22
C THR A 158 -20.03 -3.86 6.33
N ALA A 159 -21.19 -3.32 5.95
CA ALA A 159 -22.19 -2.86 6.92
C ALA A 159 -22.68 -3.99 7.85
N GLU A 160 -22.74 -5.22 7.34
CA GLU A 160 -23.17 -6.37 8.14
C GLU A 160 -22.17 -6.68 9.28
N ILE A 161 -20.88 -6.53 9.03
CA ILE A 161 -19.82 -6.66 10.05
C ILE A 161 -19.84 -5.46 11.00
N PHE A 162 -20.08 -4.25 10.48
CA PHE A 162 -20.25 -3.06 11.29
C PHE A 162 -21.35 -3.24 12.36
N PHE A 163 -22.53 -3.72 11.96
CA PHE A 163 -23.63 -3.99 12.89
C PHE A 163 -23.36 -5.21 13.78
N ASP A 164 -22.63 -6.23 13.31
CA ASP A 164 -22.20 -7.37 14.14
C ASP A 164 -21.35 -6.91 15.34
N TYR A 165 -20.51 -5.90 15.14
CA TYR A 165 -19.75 -5.28 16.23
C TYR A 165 -20.58 -4.43 17.19
N GLY A 166 -21.87 -4.21 16.91
CA GLY A 166 -22.78 -3.39 17.71
C GLY A 166 -22.62 -1.90 17.47
N PHE A 167 -22.01 -1.51 16.35
CA PHE A 167 -21.81 -0.10 16.02
C PHE A 167 -23.06 0.52 15.39
N THR A 168 -23.27 1.81 15.63
CA THR A 168 -24.31 2.62 14.97
C THR A 168 -23.67 3.78 14.21
N SER A 169 -24.38 4.33 13.22
CA SER A 169 -23.87 5.45 12.43
C SER A 169 -23.58 6.70 13.25
N GLU A 170 -24.27 6.89 14.38
CA GLU A 170 -24.02 8.03 15.29
C GLU A 170 -22.65 7.95 15.97
N MET A 171 -22.05 6.76 16.05
CA MET A 171 -20.73 6.56 16.63
C MET A 171 -19.58 6.95 15.68
N ILE A 172 -19.88 7.16 14.39
CA ILE A 172 -18.87 7.43 13.37
C ILE A 172 -18.52 8.91 13.37
N GLN A 173 -17.22 9.20 13.52
CA GLN A 173 -16.69 10.55 13.45
C GLN A 173 -16.17 10.86 12.06
N ASN A 174 -16.43 12.07 11.57
CA ASN A 174 -15.81 12.54 10.34
C ASN A 174 -14.41 13.07 10.66
N ILE A 175 -13.40 12.61 9.92
CA ILE A 175 -12.02 13.12 10.00
C ILE A 175 -11.47 13.40 8.61
N ASP A 176 -10.48 14.28 8.52
CA ASP A 176 -9.78 14.52 7.26
C ASP A 176 -8.93 13.33 6.83
N ALA A 177 -8.77 13.17 5.51
CA ALA A 177 -7.90 12.13 4.94
C ALA A 177 -6.45 12.24 5.47
N TYR A 178 -5.95 13.45 5.70
CA TYR A 178 -4.63 13.68 6.29
C TYR A 178 -4.52 13.15 7.73
N GLN A 179 -5.57 13.30 8.54
CA GLN A 179 -5.59 12.76 9.90
C GLN A 179 -5.63 11.22 9.87
N LEU A 180 -6.46 10.63 8.99
CA LEU A 180 -6.53 9.19 8.82
C LEU A 180 -5.21 8.58 8.33
N ALA A 181 -4.46 9.31 7.50
CA ALA A 181 -3.17 8.86 6.97
C ALA A 181 -2.10 8.66 8.05
N LYS A 182 -2.20 9.35 9.21
CA LYS A 182 -1.26 9.23 10.33
C LYS A 182 -1.28 7.86 11.00
N TYR A 183 -2.39 7.13 10.88
CA TYR A 183 -2.53 5.80 11.47
C TYR A 183 -2.02 4.73 10.50
N PRO A 184 -1.04 3.89 10.90
CA PRO A 184 -0.64 2.73 10.11
C PRO A 184 -1.80 1.74 9.98
N ARG A 185 -1.80 0.94 8.91
CA ARG A 185 -2.80 -0.11 8.69
C ARG A 185 -2.63 -1.22 9.72
N ALA A 186 -3.74 -1.71 10.26
CA ALA A 186 -3.76 -2.97 10.99
C ALA A 186 -3.46 -4.14 10.04
N ALA A 187 -2.29 -4.74 10.19
CA ALA A 187 -1.82 -5.82 9.32
C ALA A 187 -1.82 -7.18 10.02
N LEU A 188 -1.68 -7.24 11.35
CA LEU A 188 -1.72 -8.49 12.09
C LEU A 188 -3.06 -8.67 12.77
N VAL A 189 -3.69 -9.81 12.52
CA VAL A 189 -5.03 -10.12 13.01
C VAL A 189 -5.08 -11.53 13.57
N ARG A 190 -6.02 -11.78 14.48
CA ARG A 190 -6.40 -13.13 14.93
C ARG A 190 -7.91 -13.24 15.09
N ALA A 191 -8.46 -14.43 14.94
CA ALA A 191 -9.87 -14.64 15.22
C ALA A 191 -10.11 -14.60 16.73
N TYR A 192 -11.21 -14.00 17.17
CA TYR A 192 -11.57 -13.93 18.59
C TYR A 192 -11.62 -15.31 19.27
N ASN A 193 -12.07 -16.33 18.53
CA ASN A 193 -12.21 -17.72 19.00
C ASN A 193 -10.98 -18.61 18.72
N ASP A 194 -9.94 -18.12 18.04
CA ASP A 194 -8.72 -18.88 17.72
C ASP A 194 -7.50 -17.99 18.01
N LYS A 195 -7.17 -17.88 19.30
CA LYS A 195 -6.14 -16.96 19.81
C LYS A 195 -4.71 -17.43 19.51
N ASP A 196 -4.54 -18.70 19.16
CA ASP A 196 -3.24 -19.33 18.91
C ASP A 196 -2.73 -19.08 17.49
N LYS A 197 -3.62 -18.64 16.58
CA LYS A 197 -3.27 -18.41 15.17
C LYS A 197 -3.29 -16.93 14.84
N ILE A 198 -2.16 -16.46 14.35
CA ILE A 198 -1.98 -15.09 13.86
C ILE A 198 -2.00 -15.13 12.34
N TYR A 199 -2.61 -14.12 11.74
CA TYR A 199 -2.68 -13.93 10.30
C TYR A 199 -2.22 -12.54 9.94
N TYR A 200 -1.60 -12.40 8.77
CA TYR A 200 -1.34 -11.15 8.12
C TYR A 200 -2.50 -10.83 7.16
N LEU A 201 -3.13 -9.67 7.32
CA LEU A 201 -4.14 -9.13 6.42
C LEU A 201 -3.44 -8.33 5.30
N THR A 202 -3.45 -8.91 4.10
CA THR A 202 -2.80 -8.30 2.93
C THR A 202 -3.57 -7.07 2.45
N GLU A 203 -2.90 -6.25 1.65
CA GLU A 203 -3.48 -5.10 0.95
C GLU A 203 -4.67 -5.49 0.06
N GLY A 204 -4.65 -6.73 -0.46
CA GLY A 204 -5.73 -7.30 -1.25
C GLY A 204 -6.88 -7.91 -0.44
N GLY A 205 -6.86 -7.78 0.90
CA GLY A 205 -7.93 -8.31 1.76
C GLY A 205 -7.89 -9.83 1.93
N MET A 206 -6.72 -10.46 1.85
CA MET A 206 -6.55 -11.89 2.13
C MET A 206 -5.87 -12.11 3.47
N LEU A 207 -6.23 -13.20 4.15
CA LEU A 207 -5.56 -13.67 5.36
C LEU A 207 -4.45 -14.65 5.00
N ARG A 208 -3.22 -14.30 5.35
CA ARG A 208 -2.04 -15.18 5.25
C ARG A 208 -1.65 -15.68 6.63
N PHE A 209 -1.53 -16.98 6.81
CA PHE A 209 -1.18 -17.56 8.11
C PHE A 209 0.27 -17.21 8.50
N MET A 210 0.46 -16.74 9.73
CA MET A 210 1.77 -16.45 10.31
C MET A 210 2.12 -17.55 11.33
N PRO A 211 2.93 -18.54 10.94
CA PRO A 211 3.05 -19.80 11.69
C PRO A 211 3.76 -19.68 13.03
N ASN A 212 4.59 -18.66 13.21
CA ASN A 212 5.29 -18.40 14.48
C ASN A 212 5.71 -16.94 14.59
N LYS A 213 6.19 -16.58 15.79
CA LYS A 213 6.68 -15.25 16.13
C LYS A 213 7.75 -14.70 15.20
N LYS A 214 8.78 -15.51 14.93
CA LYS A 214 9.89 -15.15 14.05
C LYS A 214 9.41 -14.75 12.64
N VAL A 215 8.35 -15.41 12.14
CA VAL A 215 7.80 -15.08 10.82
C VAL A 215 7.12 -13.73 10.81
N TYR A 216 6.17 -13.42 11.70
CA TYR A 216 5.53 -12.10 11.65
C TYR A 216 6.50 -10.96 12.03
N GLU A 217 7.47 -11.20 12.91
CA GLU A 217 8.52 -10.23 13.26
C GLU A 217 9.42 -9.91 12.06
N SER A 218 9.66 -10.88 11.17
CA SER A 218 10.42 -10.65 9.94
C SER A 218 9.71 -9.72 8.94
N TYR A 219 8.41 -9.44 9.15
CA TYR A 219 7.65 -8.41 8.43
C TYR A 219 7.53 -7.10 9.22
N GLY A 220 8.26 -6.94 10.33
CA GLY A 220 8.16 -5.80 11.23
C GLY A 220 6.92 -5.81 12.13
N GLY A 221 6.17 -6.92 12.15
CA GLY A 221 5.01 -7.06 12.99
C GLY A 221 5.39 -7.33 14.45
N ARG A 222 4.57 -6.85 15.38
CA ARG A 222 4.78 -7.04 16.82
C ARG A 222 3.52 -7.60 17.48
N GLU A 223 3.69 -8.22 18.64
CA GLU A 223 2.58 -8.87 19.35
C GLU A 223 1.53 -7.85 19.82
N GLU A 224 1.98 -6.66 20.24
CA GLU A 224 1.11 -5.55 20.60
C GLU A 224 0.24 -5.06 19.44
N ASP A 225 0.71 -5.21 18.19
CA ASP A 225 0.03 -4.75 16.99
C ASP A 225 -1.12 -5.67 16.56
N ILE A 226 -1.20 -6.89 17.12
CA ILE A 226 -2.22 -7.88 16.75
C ILE A 226 -3.60 -7.39 17.20
N ILE A 227 -4.53 -7.26 16.26
CA ILE A 227 -5.93 -6.97 16.54
C ILE A 227 -6.76 -8.26 16.50
N GLU A 228 -7.81 -8.31 17.31
CA GLU A 228 -8.75 -9.42 17.28
C GLU A 228 -9.88 -9.10 16.30
N LEU A 229 -10.40 -10.08 15.56
CA LEU A 229 -11.55 -9.92 14.67
C LEU A 229 -12.72 -10.77 15.17
N SER A 230 -13.96 -10.34 14.95
CA SER A 230 -15.11 -11.24 15.14
C SER A 230 -14.97 -12.44 14.20
N GLN A 231 -15.58 -13.57 14.56
CA GLN A 231 -15.56 -14.74 13.68
C GLN A 231 -16.20 -14.45 12.32
N LYS A 232 -17.21 -13.56 12.30
CA LYS A 232 -17.90 -13.14 11.09
C LYS A 232 -16.97 -12.39 10.14
N GLU A 233 -16.24 -11.40 10.67
CA GLU A 233 -15.25 -10.69 9.87
C GLU A 233 -14.09 -11.59 9.45
N PHE A 234 -13.58 -12.42 10.35
CA PHE A 234 -12.50 -13.34 10.01
C PHE A 234 -12.86 -14.27 8.84
N ASN A 235 -14.12 -14.72 8.79
CA ASN A 235 -14.62 -15.57 7.70
C ASN A 235 -14.91 -14.82 6.40
N TYR A 236 -15.04 -13.49 6.44
CA TYR A 236 -15.24 -12.67 5.26
C TYR A 236 -14.00 -12.66 4.37
N TYR A 237 -12.82 -12.63 4.96
CA TYR A 237 -11.57 -12.55 4.21
C TYR A 237 -11.17 -13.91 3.62
N PRO A 238 -10.89 -14.00 2.31
CA PRO A 238 -10.32 -15.20 1.70
C PRO A 238 -8.92 -15.49 2.28
N LYS A 239 -8.54 -16.77 2.29
CA LYS A 239 -7.22 -17.20 2.76
C LYS A 239 -6.24 -17.33 1.61
N VAL A 240 -5.01 -16.87 1.82
CA VAL A 240 -3.90 -17.07 0.89
C VAL A 240 -3.61 -18.57 0.77
N LYS A 241 -3.61 -19.06 -0.47
CA LYS A 241 -3.20 -20.44 -0.80
C LYS A 241 -1.93 -20.49 -1.63
N TYR A 242 -1.66 -19.45 -2.40
CA TYR A 242 -0.54 -19.42 -3.34
C TYR A 242 0.43 -18.31 -2.96
N VAL A 243 1.71 -18.63 -3.01
CA VAL A 243 2.78 -17.70 -2.68
C VAL A 243 3.92 -17.76 -3.69
N TYR A 244 4.72 -16.71 -3.75
CA TYR A 244 6.02 -16.71 -4.41
C TYR A 244 7.06 -16.04 -3.51
N LEU A 245 8.32 -16.43 -3.66
CA LEU A 245 9.42 -15.83 -2.90
C LEU A 245 9.75 -14.45 -3.48
N ALA A 246 9.62 -13.41 -2.66
CA ALA A 246 9.81 -12.02 -3.10
C ALA A 246 11.28 -11.72 -3.47
N GLN A 247 12.22 -12.34 -2.76
CA GLN A 247 13.67 -12.12 -2.94
C GLN A 247 14.44 -13.45 -2.79
N PRO A 248 15.35 -13.80 -3.74
CA PRO A 248 15.57 -13.12 -5.02
C PRO A 248 14.29 -13.13 -5.86
N ILE A 249 14.16 -12.21 -6.82
CA ILE A 249 12.96 -12.11 -7.66
C ILE A 249 12.79 -13.42 -8.43
N ASN A 250 11.96 -14.30 -7.89
CA ASN A 250 11.54 -15.56 -8.49
C ASN A 250 10.01 -15.56 -8.51
N ARG A 251 9.42 -15.82 -9.68
CA ARG A 251 7.96 -15.85 -9.87
C ARG A 251 7.41 -17.28 -9.89
N ASP A 252 8.21 -18.26 -9.46
CA ASP A 252 7.74 -19.60 -9.17
C ASP A 252 6.62 -19.56 -8.12
N VAL A 253 5.49 -20.17 -8.47
CA VAL A 253 4.31 -20.19 -7.61
C VAL A 253 4.32 -21.48 -6.80
N PHE A 254 4.04 -21.35 -5.51
CA PHE A 254 3.94 -22.47 -4.59
C PHE A 254 2.54 -22.51 -3.98
N LEU A 255 1.95 -23.70 -3.91
CA LEU A 255 0.77 -23.97 -3.09
C LEU A 255 1.22 -24.23 -1.65
N ILE A 256 0.60 -23.53 -0.70
CA ILE A 256 0.74 -23.81 0.72
C ILE A 256 -0.38 -24.74 1.16
N ASP A 257 0.01 -25.91 1.66
CA ASP A 257 -0.87 -26.98 2.12
C ASP A 257 -0.41 -27.45 3.50
N GLY A 258 -1.02 -26.87 4.54
CA GLY A 258 -0.57 -27.00 5.93
C GLY A 258 0.86 -26.49 6.11
N ASN A 259 1.76 -27.36 6.57
CA ASN A 259 3.18 -27.04 6.78
C ASN A 259 4.06 -27.37 5.56
N THR A 260 3.46 -27.55 4.38
CA THR A 260 4.17 -27.93 3.16
C THR A 260 3.96 -26.90 2.07
N LYS A 261 5.03 -26.53 1.37
CA LYS A 261 5.00 -25.76 0.11
C LYS A 261 5.22 -26.72 -1.06
N LYS A 262 4.35 -26.66 -2.06
CA LYS A 262 4.43 -27.50 -3.28
C LYS A 262 4.61 -26.60 -4.49
N TYR A 263 5.69 -26.80 -5.25
CA TYR A 263 5.92 -26.04 -6.48
C TYR A 263 4.79 -26.33 -7.49
N LEU A 264 4.23 -25.28 -8.09
CA LEU A 264 3.28 -25.38 -9.19
C LEU A 264 4.02 -25.13 -10.50
N THR A 265 4.00 -26.12 -11.39
CA THR A 265 4.48 -25.90 -12.76
C THR A 265 3.63 -24.84 -13.46
N PRO A 266 4.18 -24.10 -14.46
CA PRO A 266 3.39 -23.14 -15.22
C PRO A 266 2.11 -23.74 -15.82
N MET A 267 2.17 -25.01 -16.24
CA MET A 267 0.99 -25.74 -16.74
C MET A 267 -0.06 -25.96 -15.65
N ALA A 268 0.35 -26.31 -14.42
CA ALA A 268 -0.57 -26.43 -13.30
C ALA A 268 -1.21 -25.08 -12.93
N VAL A 269 -0.45 -23.99 -12.92
CA VAL A 269 -0.97 -22.63 -12.69
C VAL A 269 -2.06 -22.28 -13.70
N MET A 270 -1.83 -22.56 -14.99
CA MET A 270 -2.80 -22.32 -16.06
C MET A 270 -4.05 -23.19 -15.93
N ARG A 271 -3.90 -24.49 -15.63
CA ARG A 271 -5.05 -25.42 -15.53
C ARG A 271 -5.92 -25.17 -14.31
N LEU A 272 -5.33 -24.64 -13.24
CA LEU A 272 -6.05 -24.26 -12.02
C LEU A 272 -6.64 -22.84 -12.09
N ASP A 273 -6.47 -22.15 -13.23
CA ASP A 273 -6.90 -20.76 -13.44
C ASP A 273 -6.45 -19.82 -12.31
N ILE A 274 -5.20 -20.01 -11.85
CA ILE A 274 -4.65 -19.21 -10.76
C ILE A 274 -4.28 -17.83 -11.30
N THR A 275 -4.92 -16.82 -10.73
CA THR A 275 -4.72 -15.42 -11.12
C THR A 275 -3.73 -14.72 -10.19
N THR A 276 -3.13 -13.62 -10.65
CA THR A 276 -2.07 -12.91 -9.91
C THR A 276 -2.52 -12.35 -8.56
N ASP A 277 -3.79 -12.00 -8.44
CA ASP A 277 -4.42 -11.53 -7.20
C ASP A 277 -4.58 -12.64 -6.14
N GLN A 278 -4.51 -13.91 -6.54
CA GLN A 278 -4.53 -15.05 -5.62
C GLN A 278 -3.14 -15.44 -5.10
N VAL A 279 -2.07 -14.87 -5.67
CA VAL A 279 -0.68 -15.20 -5.31
C VAL A 279 -0.06 -14.05 -4.53
N THR A 280 0.48 -14.34 -3.34
CA THR A 280 1.10 -13.30 -2.50
C THR A 280 2.62 -13.46 -2.38
N PRO A 281 3.38 -12.35 -2.35
CA PRO A 281 4.81 -12.40 -2.07
C PRO A 281 5.06 -12.79 -0.61
N VAL A 282 6.02 -13.68 -0.38
CA VAL A 282 6.54 -14.01 0.95
C VAL A 282 8.04 -13.78 1.03
N ASN A 283 8.54 -13.48 2.23
CA ASN A 283 9.96 -13.37 2.49
C ASN A 283 10.59 -14.76 2.73
N GLN A 284 11.92 -14.79 2.84
CA GLN A 284 12.67 -16.03 3.02
C GLN A 284 12.31 -16.75 4.34
N TYR A 285 12.08 -16.02 5.43
CA TYR A 285 11.75 -16.61 6.74
C TYR A 285 10.44 -17.39 6.72
N GLU A 286 9.38 -16.81 6.12
CA GLU A 286 8.10 -17.50 5.93
C GLU A 286 8.27 -18.66 4.95
N PHE A 287 8.97 -18.45 3.84
CA PHE A 287 9.15 -19.48 2.83
C PHE A 287 9.89 -20.71 3.38
N ASP A 288 10.93 -20.52 4.20
CA ASP A 288 11.73 -21.60 4.81
C ASP A 288 11.02 -22.33 5.94
N PHE A 289 9.99 -21.73 6.54
CA PHE A 289 9.17 -22.42 7.53
C PHE A 289 8.48 -23.66 6.93
N TYR A 290 8.03 -23.57 5.68
CA TYR A 290 7.31 -24.66 5.03
C TYR A 290 8.26 -25.74 4.50
N LYS A 291 7.94 -27.02 4.76
CA LYS A 291 8.64 -28.16 4.16
C LYS A 291 8.38 -28.21 2.66
N THR A 292 9.40 -28.52 1.87
CA THR A 292 9.20 -28.69 0.42
C THR A 292 8.54 -30.04 0.15
N GLY A 293 7.36 -30.02 -0.46
CA GLY A 293 6.65 -31.22 -0.92
C GLY A 293 6.86 -31.50 -2.41
N SER A 294 6.31 -32.62 -2.88
CA SER A 294 6.35 -32.97 -4.30
C SER A 294 5.69 -31.88 -5.17
N PRO A 295 6.27 -31.56 -6.33
CA PRO A 295 5.71 -30.59 -7.25
C PRO A 295 4.36 -31.07 -7.80
N ILE A 296 3.51 -30.11 -8.16
CA ILE A 296 2.23 -30.35 -8.81
C ILE A 296 2.43 -30.16 -10.32
N ILE A 297 2.35 -31.28 -11.03
CA ILE A 297 2.53 -31.40 -12.47
C ILE A 297 1.21 -31.96 -13.00
N TYR A 298 0.29 -31.09 -13.41
CA TYR A 298 -0.94 -31.51 -14.09
C TYR A 298 -0.71 -31.46 -15.58
#